data_AF-I3W3X6-F1
#
_entry.id   AF-I3W3X6-F1
#
_cell.length_a   1.000
_cell.length_b   1.000
_cell.length_c   1.000
_cell.angle_alpha   90.00
_cell.angle_beta   90.00
_cell.angle_gamma   90.00
#
_symmetry.space_group_name_H-M   'P 1'
#
loop_
_entity.id
_entity.type
_entity.pdbx_description
1 polymer ?
#
loop_
_entity_poly.entity_id
_entity_poly.type
_entity_poly.pdbx_seq_one_letter_code
_entity_poly.pdbx_strand_id
1 'polypeptide(L)'
;MKSTPFTEMATAFRGQIVRHWALRYPGTQSEAAAALTEAAINLGYVTRSRPVPGAALLSWASNPAETPLWAAQTALTLMLSIGWKPKSNQDWCGMSALIFRANRTFPLEQLVASLPDSIDRQTATGWFVAAIEEDASYRYNRKST
;
A
#
# COMPACT_ATOMS: atom_id res chain seq x y z
N MET A 1 13.97 -13.76 11.47
CA MET A 1 12.69 -14.44 11.19
C MET A 1 12.60 -14.67 9.69
N LYS A 2 12.22 -15.86 9.23
CA LYS A 2 12.00 -16.12 7.80
C LYS A 2 10.78 -15.32 7.33
N SER A 3 10.84 -14.72 6.13
CA SER A 3 9.70 -14.00 5.57
C SER A 3 8.55 -14.98 5.32
N THR A 4 7.33 -14.61 5.71
CA THR A 4 6.13 -15.38 5.37
C THR A 4 5.72 -15.09 3.92
N PRO A 5 4.97 -16.00 3.26
CA PRO A 5 4.44 -15.73 1.93
C PRO A 5 3.59 -14.45 1.88
N PHE A 6 2.86 -14.14 2.95
CA PHE A 6 2.09 -12.89 3.07
C PHE A 6 3.02 -11.68 3.05
N THR A 7 4.08 -11.68 3.88
CA THR A 7 5.05 -10.58 3.95
C THR A 7 5.77 -10.38 2.62
N GLU A 8 6.09 -11.47 1.89
CA GLU A 8 6.70 -11.40 0.55
C GLU A 8 5.76 -10.75 -0.47
N MET A 9 4.51 -11.22 -0.58
CA MET A 9 3.51 -10.65 -1.49
C MET A 9 3.22 -9.18 -1.17
N ALA A 10 3.02 -8.85 0.11
CA ALA A 10 2.74 -7.49 0.55
C ALA A 10 3.92 -6.54 0.28
N THR A 11 5.15 -7.04 0.34
CA THR A 11 6.36 -6.26 0.03
C THR A 11 6.50 -6.05 -1.47
N ALA A 12 6.31 -7.10 -2.28
CA ALA A 12 6.34 -7.01 -3.74
C ALA A 12 5.30 -6.01 -4.29
N PHE A 13 4.11 -5.98 -3.68
CA PHE A 13 3.04 -5.08 -4.09
C PHE A 13 3.37 -3.58 -3.94
N ARG A 14 4.24 -3.19 -3.00
CA ARG A 14 4.52 -1.76 -2.72
C ARG A 14 5.06 -1.02 -3.94
N GLY A 15 6.09 -1.58 -4.58
CA GLY A 15 6.65 -1.01 -5.81
C GLY A 15 5.67 -1.10 -6.97
N GLN A 16 4.90 -2.20 -7.03
CA GLN A 16 3.93 -2.44 -8.09
C GLN A 16 2.80 -1.41 -8.10
N ILE A 17 2.20 -1.08 -6.95
CA ILE A 17 1.09 -0.13 -6.91
C ILE A 17 1.54 1.29 -7.26
N VAL A 18 2.75 1.68 -6.85
CA VAL A 18 3.36 2.97 -7.25
C VAL A 18 3.59 3.01 -8.75
N ARG A 19 4.13 1.94 -9.34
CA ARG A 19 4.32 1.82 -10.78
C ARG A 19 2.99 1.92 -11.53
N HIS A 20 1.96 1.20 -11.08
CA HIS A 20 0.64 1.21 -11.71
C HIS A 20 0.02 2.61 -11.71
N TRP A 21 0.17 3.34 -10.61
CA TRP A 21 -0.28 4.72 -10.51
C TRP A 21 0.51 5.64 -11.45
N ALA A 22 1.84 5.56 -11.43
CA ALA A 22 2.71 6.40 -12.25
C ALA A 22 2.44 6.21 -13.76
N LEU A 23 2.13 4.99 -14.21
CA LEU A 23 1.79 4.70 -15.61
C LEU A 23 0.46 5.32 -16.07
N ARG A 24 -0.45 5.63 -15.13
CA ARG A 24 -1.74 6.26 -15.43
C ARG A 24 -1.70 7.79 -15.31
N TYR A 25 -0.64 8.34 -14.73
CA TYR A 25 -0.50 9.78 -14.56
C TYR A 25 -0.17 10.46 -15.90
N PRO A 26 -0.95 11.45 -16.36
CA PRO A 26 -0.69 12.16 -17.60
C PRO A 26 0.41 13.22 -17.37
N GLY A 27 1.67 12.79 -17.37
CA GLY A 27 2.81 13.69 -17.18
C GLY A 27 4.16 12.98 -17.19
N THR A 28 5.21 13.77 -17.02
CA THR A 28 6.58 13.27 -16.87
C THR A 28 6.76 12.55 -15.54
N GLN A 29 7.83 11.76 -15.41
CA GLN A 29 8.16 11.09 -14.15
C GLN A 29 8.39 12.07 -12.99
N SER A 30 8.96 13.24 -13.28
CA SER A 30 9.18 14.29 -12.27
C SER A 30 7.86 14.89 -11.79
N GLU A 31 6.90 15.13 -12.69
CA GLU A 31 5.56 15.60 -12.35
C GLU A 31 4.78 14.55 -11.57
N ALA A 32 4.86 13.27 -11.97
CA ALA A 32 4.25 12.18 -11.23
C ALA A 32 4.83 12.07 -9.81
N ALA A 33 6.15 12.19 -9.64
CA ALA A 33 6.79 12.15 -8.33
C ALA A 33 6.39 13.34 -7.45
N ALA A 34 6.25 14.54 -8.04
CA ALA A 34 5.74 15.72 -7.37
C ALA A 34 4.28 15.54 -6.93
N ALA A 35 3.40 15.12 -7.85
CA ALA A 35 1.99 14.88 -7.56
C ALA A 35 1.77 13.79 -6.50
N LEU A 36 2.57 12.72 -6.52
CA LEU A 36 2.52 11.69 -5.47
C LEU A 36 2.94 12.25 -4.11
N THR A 37 3.97 13.09 -4.08
CA THR A 37 4.45 13.71 -2.83
C THR A 37 3.41 14.69 -2.29
N GLU A 38 2.82 15.51 -3.16
CA GLU A 38 1.76 16.45 -2.80
C GLU A 38 0.52 15.73 -2.25
N ALA A 39 0.07 14.67 -2.92
CA ALA A 39 -1.03 13.85 -2.43
C ALA A 39 -0.71 13.23 -1.06
N ALA A 40 0.52 12.77 -0.85
CA ALA A 40 0.95 12.21 0.44
C ALA A 40 0.94 13.26 1.56
N ILE A 41 1.27 14.52 1.26
CA ILE A 41 1.16 15.64 2.21
C ILE A 41 -0.31 15.91 2.54
N ASN A 42 -1.16 15.99 1.53
CA ASN A 42 -2.60 16.26 1.70
C ASN A 42 -3.32 15.16 2.48
N LEU A 43 -2.88 13.90 2.33
CA LEU A 43 -3.36 12.75 3.11
C LEU A 43 -2.73 12.64 4.51
N GLY A 44 -1.77 13.51 4.85
CA GLY A 44 -1.11 13.52 6.15
C GLY A 44 -0.07 12.42 6.35
N TYR A 45 0.36 11.72 5.29
CA TYR A 45 1.34 10.65 5.39
C TYR A 45 2.79 11.15 5.52
N VAL A 46 3.09 12.36 5.03
CA VAL A 46 4.42 12.98 5.13
C VAL A 46 4.32 14.48 5.36
N THR A 47 5.30 15.05 6.05
CA THR A 47 5.45 16.50 6.29
C THR A 47 6.59 17.12 5.47
N ARG A 48 6.99 16.44 4.39
CA ARG A 48 8.17 16.82 3.58
C ARG A 48 7.91 18.12 2.82
N SER A 49 8.94 18.97 2.72
CA SER A 49 8.87 20.23 1.96
C SER A 49 9.25 20.10 0.49
N ARG A 50 9.97 19.04 0.10
CA ARG A 50 10.44 18.83 -1.27
C ARG A 50 9.90 17.52 -1.87
N PRO A 51 9.44 17.54 -3.13
CA PRO A 51 9.15 16.34 -3.91
C PRO A 51 10.30 15.34 -3.93
N VAL A 52 9.96 14.05 -4.00
CA VAL A 52 10.97 13.03 -4.33
C VAL A 52 11.41 13.17 -5.80
N PRO A 53 12.65 12.82 -6.15
CA PRO A 53 13.09 12.81 -7.54
C PRO A 53 12.28 11.82 -8.39
N GLY A 54 12.03 12.14 -9.67
CA GLY A 54 11.34 11.22 -10.60
C GLY A 54 12.00 9.84 -10.70
N ALA A 55 13.34 9.78 -10.64
CA ALA A 55 14.10 8.54 -10.63
C ALA A 55 13.77 7.61 -9.45
N ALA A 56 13.23 8.14 -8.35
CA ALA A 56 12.81 7.33 -7.21
C ALA A 56 11.65 6.39 -7.58
N LEU A 57 10.71 6.84 -8.43
CA LEU A 57 9.58 6.01 -8.88
C LEU A 57 10.06 4.76 -9.65
N LEU A 58 11.09 4.92 -10.49
CA LEU A 58 11.71 3.80 -11.22
C LEU A 58 12.43 2.85 -10.26
N SER A 59 13.23 3.39 -9.34
CA SER A 59 13.96 2.60 -8.34
C SER A 59 12.99 1.78 -7.48
N TRP A 60 11.89 2.35 -7.02
CA TRP A 60 10.88 1.66 -6.22
C TRP A 60 10.15 0.56 -7.00
N ALA A 61 9.90 0.77 -8.29
CA ALA A 61 9.31 -0.25 -9.14
C ALA A 61 10.24 -1.48 -9.32
N SER A 62 11.56 -1.25 -9.37
CA SER A 62 12.57 -2.30 -9.47
C SER A 62 12.89 -2.96 -8.12
N ASN A 63 12.83 -2.20 -7.03
CA ASN A 63 13.12 -2.65 -5.67
C ASN A 63 11.90 -2.41 -4.75
N PRO A 64 10.87 -3.28 -4.78
CA PRO A 64 9.67 -3.09 -3.98
C PRO A 64 9.92 -2.98 -2.46
N ALA A 65 10.96 -3.64 -1.95
CA ALA A 65 11.37 -3.57 -0.55
C ALA A 65 11.86 -2.16 -0.13
N GLU A 66 12.44 -1.40 -1.05
CA GLU A 66 12.91 -0.02 -0.83
C GLU A 66 11.79 1.01 -0.99
N THR A 67 10.61 0.59 -1.46
CA THR A 67 9.47 1.49 -1.64
C THR A 67 8.95 1.96 -0.28
N PRO A 68 8.97 3.28 0.01
CA PRO A 68 8.45 3.80 1.26
C PRO A 68 6.97 3.49 1.45
N LEU A 69 6.58 3.18 2.69
CA LEU A 69 5.20 2.83 3.01
C LEU A 69 4.21 3.95 2.62
N TRP A 70 4.56 5.21 2.91
CA TRP A 70 3.74 6.36 2.56
C TRP A 70 3.49 6.45 1.04
N ALA A 71 4.48 6.10 0.21
CA ALA A 71 4.37 6.19 -1.24
C ALA A 71 3.40 5.13 -1.76
N ALA A 72 3.53 3.90 -1.26
CA ALA A 72 2.62 2.80 -1.60
C ALA A 72 1.19 3.07 -1.10
N GLN A 73 1.02 3.59 0.11
CA GLN A 73 -0.30 3.96 0.66
C GLN A 73 -0.95 5.09 -0.15
N THR A 74 -0.19 6.13 -0.48
CA THR A 74 -0.68 7.25 -1.31
C THR A 74 -1.10 6.75 -2.69
N ALA A 75 -0.24 5.98 -3.37
CA ALA A 75 -0.54 5.42 -4.67
C ALA A 75 -1.78 4.53 -4.63
N LEU A 76 -1.93 3.70 -3.59
CA LEU A 76 -3.14 2.88 -3.41
C LEU A 76 -4.39 3.75 -3.25
N THR A 77 -4.37 4.77 -2.38
CA THR A 77 -5.50 5.69 -2.20
C THR A 77 -5.90 6.36 -3.51
N LEU A 78 -4.94 6.85 -4.30
CA LEU A 78 -5.18 7.47 -5.59
C LEU A 78 -5.69 6.46 -6.64
N MET A 79 -5.20 5.22 -6.62
CA MET A 79 -5.68 4.17 -7.52
C MET A 79 -7.13 3.76 -7.20
N LEU A 80 -7.46 3.64 -5.91
CA LEU A 80 -8.83 3.34 -5.47
C LEU A 80 -9.81 4.46 -5.84
N SER A 81 -9.39 5.73 -5.74
CA SER A 81 -10.26 6.87 -6.11
C SER A 81 -10.60 6.92 -7.61
N ILE A 82 -9.74 6.35 -8.47
CA ILE A 82 -10.01 6.19 -9.91
C ILE A 82 -10.58 4.81 -10.28
N GLY A 83 -11.10 4.07 -9.30
CA GLY A 83 -11.81 2.80 -9.51
C GLY A 83 -10.90 1.61 -9.85
N TRP A 84 -9.60 1.66 -9.51
CA TRP A 84 -8.77 0.47 -9.57
C TRP A 84 -9.28 -0.60 -8.59
N LYS A 85 -9.15 -1.86 -8.99
CA LYS A 85 -9.57 -3.02 -8.19
C LYS A 85 -8.46 -4.07 -8.21
N PRO A 86 -8.24 -4.78 -7.09
CA PRO A 86 -7.33 -5.92 -7.05
C PRO A 86 -7.84 -7.04 -7.96
N LYS A 87 -6.92 -7.71 -8.66
CA LYS A 87 -7.24 -8.81 -9.59
C LYS A 87 -6.53 -10.12 -9.24
N SER A 88 -5.36 -10.03 -8.62
CA SER A 88 -4.55 -11.17 -8.21
C SER A 88 -4.49 -11.30 -6.69
N ASN A 89 -4.07 -12.48 -6.20
CA ASN A 89 -3.83 -12.69 -4.77
C ASN A 89 -2.79 -11.70 -4.20
N GLN A 90 -1.77 -11.34 -4.99
CA GLN A 90 -0.80 -10.33 -4.60
C GLN A 90 -1.45 -8.95 -4.45
N ASP A 91 -2.34 -8.56 -5.36
CA ASP A 91 -3.05 -7.27 -5.26
C ASP A 91 -3.91 -7.22 -3.99
N TRP A 92 -4.66 -8.29 -3.72
CA TRP A 92 -5.50 -8.40 -2.53
C TRP A 92 -4.69 -8.38 -1.24
N CYS A 93 -3.60 -9.15 -1.18
CA CYS A 93 -2.67 -9.20 -0.06
C CYS A 93 -2.07 -7.81 0.20
N GLY A 94 -1.52 -7.18 -0.84
CA GLY A 94 -0.87 -5.88 -0.73
C GLY A 94 -1.82 -4.75 -0.38
N MET A 95 -3.00 -4.69 -1.01
CA MET A 95 -4.05 -3.72 -0.66
C MET A 95 -4.44 -3.84 0.81
N SER A 96 -4.75 -5.05 1.27
CA SER A 96 -5.20 -5.29 2.65
C SER A 96 -4.11 -4.97 3.65
N ALA A 97 -2.85 -5.33 3.36
CA ALA A 97 -1.70 -5.01 4.19
C ALA A 97 -1.46 -3.49 4.31
N LEU A 98 -1.60 -2.73 3.23
CA LEU A 98 -1.40 -1.27 3.24
C LEU A 98 -2.52 -0.54 3.98
N ILE A 99 -3.77 -0.92 3.75
CA ILE A 99 -4.95 -0.32 4.42
C ILE A 99 -4.92 -0.64 5.92
N PHE A 100 -4.65 -1.90 6.30
CA PHE A 100 -4.51 -2.27 7.70
C PHE A 100 -3.36 -1.52 8.37
N ARG A 101 -2.20 -1.38 7.71
CA ARG A 101 -1.07 -0.62 8.27
C ARG A 101 -1.37 0.87 8.47
N ALA A 102 -2.21 1.47 7.63
CA ALA A 102 -2.68 2.85 7.82
C ALA A 102 -3.65 2.97 9.00
N ASN A 103 -4.41 1.91 9.28
CA ASN A 103 -5.54 1.91 10.22
C ASN A 103 -5.39 0.81 11.28
N ARG A 104 -4.20 0.63 11.85
CA ARG A 104 -3.90 -0.52 12.72
C ARG A 104 -4.75 -0.64 13.98
N THR A 105 -5.43 0.44 14.35
CA THR A 105 -6.34 0.49 15.51
C THR A 105 -7.77 0.16 15.13
N PHE A 106 -8.10 0.07 13.84
CA PHE A 106 -9.46 -0.19 13.39
C PHE A 106 -9.77 -1.68 13.54
N PRO A 107 -10.97 -2.02 14.07
CA PRO A 107 -11.46 -3.39 14.01
C PRO A 107 -11.78 -3.80 12.56
N LEU A 108 -11.88 -5.11 12.33
CA LEU A 108 -12.09 -5.69 10.99
C LEU A 108 -13.29 -5.08 10.26
N GLU A 109 -14.39 -4.87 10.98
CA GLU A 109 -15.64 -4.34 10.43
C GLU A 109 -15.45 -2.91 9.92
N GLN A 110 -14.66 -2.09 10.62
CA GLN A 110 -14.35 -0.73 10.19
C GLN A 110 -13.39 -0.72 9.00
N LEU A 111 -12.43 -1.64 8.93
CA LEU A 111 -11.56 -1.79 7.76
C LEU A 111 -12.39 -2.12 6.52
N VAL A 112 -13.32 -3.08 6.62
CA VAL A 112 -14.19 -3.48 5.51
C VAL A 112 -15.15 -2.36 5.13
N ALA A 113 -15.71 -1.63 6.11
CA ALA A 113 -16.61 -0.51 5.87
C ALA A 113 -15.90 0.69 5.21
N SER A 114 -14.59 0.86 5.43
CA SER A 114 -13.79 1.93 4.81
C SER A 114 -13.50 1.72 3.32
N LEU A 115 -13.78 0.52 2.80
CA LEU A 115 -13.52 0.21 1.39
C LEU A 115 -14.56 0.88 0.46
N PRO A 116 -14.13 1.37 -0.71
CA PRO A 116 -15.05 1.79 -1.76
C PRO A 116 -16.02 0.66 -2.14
N ASP A 117 -17.27 1.00 -2.45
CA ASP A 117 -18.32 0.04 -2.85
C ASP A 117 -17.92 -0.83 -4.06
N SER A 118 -16.97 -0.36 -4.85
CA SER A 118 -16.47 -1.08 -6.02
C SER A 118 -15.61 -2.31 -5.68
N ILE A 119 -15.15 -2.43 -4.43
CA ILE A 119 -14.30 -3.52 -3.92
C ILE A 119 -15.19 -4.61 -3.34
N ASP A 120 -14.91 -5.87 -3.72
CA ASP A 120 -15.58 -7.01 -3.11
C ASP A 120 -15.19 -7.15 -1.63
N ARG A 121 -16.11 -6.78 -0.75
CA ARG A 121 -15.96 -6.82 0.70
C ARG A 121 -15.77 -8.24 1.22
N GLN A 122 -16.36 -9.25 0.59
CA GLN A 122 -16.23 -10.63 1.04
C GLN A 122 -14.80 -11.12 0.87
N THR A 123 -14.24 -10.97 -0.33
CA THR A 123 -12.82 -11.31 -0.57
C THR A 123 -11.89 -10.46 0.28
N ALA A 124 -12.14 -9.14 0.39
CA ALA A 124 -11.31 -8.25 1.21
C ALA A 124 -11.25 -8.66 2.68
N THR A 125 -12.37 -9.13 3.24
CA THR A 125 -12.46 -9.56 4.65
C THR A 125 -11.43 -10.65 4.97
N GLY A 126 -11.33 -11.69 4.11
CA GLY A 126 -10.36 -12.76 4.31
C GLY A 126 -8.90 -12.26 4.29
N TRP A 127 -8.59 -11.33 3.39
CA TRP A 127 -7.25 -10.75 3.30
C TRP A 127 -6.92 -9.78 4.44
N PHE A 128 -7.91 -9.08 4.99
CA PHE A 128 -7.73 -8.30 6.21
C PHE A 128 -7.46 -9.17 7.42
N VAL A 129 -8.17 -10.28 7.58
CA VAL A 129 -7.89 -11.27 8.63
C VAL A 129 -6.45 -11.76 8.54
N ALA A 130 -6.01 -12.16 7.34
CA ALA A 130 -4.62 -12.57 7.12
C ALA A 130 -3.60 -11.47 7.48
N ALA A 131 -3.90 -10.20 7.16
CA ALA A 131 -3.04 -9.07 7.51
C ALA A 131 -2.94 -8.84 9.04
N ILE A 132 -4.06 -9.00 9.75
CA ILE A 132 -4.13 -8.87 11.22
C ILE A 132 -3.36 -10.01 11.89
N GLU A 133 -3.57 -11.25 11.44
CA GLU A 133 -2.89 -12.44 11.97
C GLU A 133 -1.38 -12.39 11.75
N GLU A 134 -0.93 -11.98 10.55
CA GLU A 134 0.49 -11.78 10.25
C GLU A 134 1.13 -10.77 11.21
N ASP A 135 0.46 -9.65 11.48
CA ASP A 135 0.97 -8.64 12.40
C ASP A 135 1.00 -9.11 13.85
N ALA A 136 -0.03 -9.85 14.29
CA ALA A 136 -0.07 -10.46 15.62
C ALA A 136 1.07 -11.48 15.80
N SER A 137 1.28 -12.34 14.80
CA SER A 137 2.37 -13.34 14.78
C SER A 137 3.75 -12.67 14.83
N TYR A 138 3.97 -11.64 14.01
CA TYR A 138 5.22 -10.87 14.02
C TYR A 138 5.49 -10.24 15.40
N ARG A 139 4.47 -9.63 16.03
CA ARG A 139 4.59 -9.02 17.37
C ARG A 139 4.87 -10.04 18.46
N TYR A 140 4.22 -11.20 18.41
CA TYR A 140 4.43 -12.30 19.36
C TYR A 140 5.89 -12.78 19.30
N ASN A 141 6.37 -13.12 18.10
CA ASN A 141 7.73 -13.62 17.90
C ASN A 141 8.80 -12.61 18.28
N ARG A 142 8.54 -11.30 18.10
CA ARG A 142 9.47 -10.23 18.50
C ARG A 142 9.57 -10.04 20.02
N LYS A 143 8.52 -10.37 20.78
CA LYS A 143 8.55 -10.29 22.27
C LYS A 143 9.25 -11.51 22.90
N SER A 144 9.30 -12.62 22.18
CA SER A 144 9.90 -13.87 22.62
C SER A 144 11.40 -13.99 22.27
N THR A 145 11.99 -12.96 21.69
CA THR A 145 13.44 -12.83 21.40
C THR A 145 14.03 -11.74 22.26
#